data_AF-A0A251WH58-F1
#
_entry.id   AF-A0A251WH58-F1
#
_cell.length_a   1.000
_cell.length_b   1.000
_cell.length_c   1.000
_cell.angle_alpha   90.00
_cell.angle_beta   90.00
_cell.angle_gamma   90.00
#
_symmetry.space_group_name_H-M   'P 1'
#
loop_
_entity.id
_entity.type
_entity.pdbx_description
1 polymer ?
#
loop_
_entity_poly.entity_id
_entity_poly.type
_entity_poly.pdbx_seq_one_letter_code
_entity_poly.pdbx_strand_id
1 'polypeptide(L)' 'MTGISRKGYWRLSKTLATQTGMTNEWLKKQGLLSIKQLWKKVQGYA' A
#
# COMPACT_ATOMS: atom_id res chain seq x y z
N MET A 1 12.23 5.74 18.35
CA MET A 1 12.99 5.19 17.21
C MET A 1 12.56 5.89 15.93
N THR A 2 13.26 6.96 15.54
CA THR A 2 13.12 7.60 14.23
C THR A 2 13.85 6.73 13.21
N GLY A 3 13.18 6.34 12.12
CA GLY A 3 13.75 5.41 11.13
C GLY A 3 15.10 5.89 10.59
N ILE A 4 16.00 4.93 10.31
CA ILE A 4 17.40 5.15 9.87
C ILE A 4 17.52 6.07 8.63
N SER A 5 16.44 6.24 7.86
CA SER A 5 16.45 7.05 6.65
C SER A 5 16.26 8.54 6.94
N ARG A 6 17.15 9.37 6.39
CA ARG A 6 17.03 10.83 6.38
C ARG A 6 15.96 11.35 5.39
N LYS A 7 15.32 10.45 4.64
CA LYS A 7 14.28 10.81 3.65
C LYS A 7 12.97 11.10 4.39
N GLY A 8 12.30 12.19 4.04
CA GLY A 8 10.95 12.47 4.55
C GLY A 8 9.94 11.37 4.14
N TYR A 9 8.85 11.24 4.90
CA TYR A 9 7.88 10.14 4.75
C TYR A 9 7.35 9.95 3.33
N TRP A 10 7.04 11.04 2.62
CA TRP A 10 6.62 10.99 1.22
C TRP A 10 7.67 10.39 0.28
N ARG A 11 8.95 10.70 0.51
CA ARG A 11 10.03 10.12 -0.28
C ARG A 11 10.30 8.68 0.12
N LEU A 12 10.10 8.33 1.40
CA LEU A 12 10.23 6.96 1.91
C LEU A 12 9.19 6.02 1.35
N SER A 13 7.92 6.43 1.30
CA SER A 13 6.81 5.60 0.80
C SER A 13 7.04 5.09 -0.64
N LYS A 14 7.84 5.83 -1.42
CA LYS A 14 8.19 5.51 -2.81
C LYS A 14 9.50 4.73 -2.97
N THR A 15 10.19 4.42 -1.87
CA THR A 15 11.42 3.62 -1.94
C THR A 15 11.10 2.15 -2.15
N LEU A 16 11.98 1.44 -2.87
CA LEU A 16 11.82 0.01 -3.12
C LEU A 16 11.70 -0.78 -1.81
N ALA A 17 12.53 -0.49 -0.81
CA ALA A 17 12.50 -1.17 0.49
C ALA A 17 11.13 -1.08 1.17
N THR A 18 10.46 0.08 1.10
CA THR A 18 9.12 0.25 1.64
C THR A 18 8.08 -0.46 0.77
N GLN A 19 8.20 -0.41 -0.56
CA GLN A 19 7.28 -1.10 -1.47
C GLN A 19 7.37 -2.63 -1.38
N THR A 20 8.56 -3.18 -1.14
CA THR A 20 8.77 -4.63 -0.95
C THR A 20 8.29 -5.11 0.42
N GLY A 21 8.38 -4.28 1.47
CA GLY A 21 7.90 -4.63 2.80
C GLY A 21 6.39 -4.41 2.98
N MET A 22 5.83 -3.39 2.33
CA MET A 22 4.41 -3.00 2.42
C MET A 22 3.71 -3.25 1.08
N THR A 23 3.70 -4.51 0.65
CA THR A 23 3.01 -4.89 -0.59
C THR A 23 1.49 -4.78 -0.44
N ASN A 24 0.77 -4.67 -1.56
CA ASN A 24 -0.69 -4.65 -1.58
C ASN A 24 -1.32 -5.89 -0.91
N GLU A 25 -0.66 -7.05 -0.99
CA GLU A 25 -1.11 -8.27 -0.32
C GLU A 25 -0.97 -8.17 1.19
N TRP A 26 0.17 -7.66 1.66
CA TRP A 26 0.37 -7.39 3.07
C TRP A 26 -0.66 -6.37 3.59
N LEU A 27 -0.91 -5.29 2.85
CA LEU A 27 -1.92 -4.29 3.20
C LEU A 27 -3.34 -4.87 3.24
N LYS A 28 -3.67 -5.75 2.29
CA LYS A 28 -4.96 -6.48 2.31
C LYS A 28 -5.11 -7.35 3.56
N LYS A 29 -4.04 -8.02 4.01
CA LYS A 29 -4.04 -8.81 5.26
C LYS A 29 -4.22 -7.92 6.50
N GLN A 30 -3.80 -6.66 6.45
CA GLN A 30 -4.08 -5.67 7.49
C GLN A 30 -5.52 -5.13 7.45
N GLY A 31 -6.36 -5.60 6.51
CA GLY A 31 -7.75 -5.16 6.35
C GLY A 31 -7.93 -4.00 5.37
N LEU A 32 -6.88 -3.59 4.64
CA LEU A 32 -7.01 -2.52 3.65
C LEU A 32 -7.74 -3.02 2.40
N LEU A 33 -8.94 -2.49 2.17
CA LEU A 33 -9.74 -2.78 0.98
C LEU A 33 -9.23 -1.99 -0.23
N SER A 34 -9.12 -2.67 -1.38
CA SER A 34 -8.75 -2.01 -2.63
C SER A 34 -9.95 -1.30 -3.24
N ILE A 35 -9.84 0.01 -3.43
CA ILE A 35 -10.86 0.84 -4.10
C ILE A 35 -11.18 0.30 -5.50
N LYS A 36 -10.17 -0.17 -6.25
CA LYS A 36 -10.38 -0.79 -7.57
C LYS A 36 -11.29 -2.01 -7.50
N GLN A 37 -11.13 -2.85 -6.47
CA GLN A 37 -11.98 -4.04 -6.30
C GLN A 37 -13.41 -3.63 -5.93
N LEU A 38 -13.58 -2.62 -5.07
CA LEU A 38 -14.90 -2.06 -4.74
C LEU A 38 -15.58 -1.49 -5.99
N TRP A 39 -14.84 -0.74 -6.80
CA TRP A 39 -15.39 -0.14 -8.02
C TRP A 39 -15.79 -1.19 -9.05
N LYS A 40 -14.98 -2.23 -9.27
CA LYS A 40 -15.35 -3.38 -10.12
C LYS A 40 -16.62 -4.08 -9.65
N LYS A 41 -16.75 -4.28 -8.34
CA LYS A 41 -17.95 -4.88 -7.74
C LYS A 41 -19.21 -4.06 -8.02
N VAL A 42 -19.12 -2.73 -7.92
CA VAL A 42 -20.24 -1.82 -8.22
C VAL A 42 -20.58 -1.81 -9.72
N GLN A 43 -19.57 -1.88 -10.59
CA GLN A 43 -19.75 -1.85 -12.04
C GLN A 43 -20.20 -3.18 -12.65
N GLY A 44 -20.33 -4.25 -11.87
CA GLY A 44 -20.77 -5.56 -12.37
C GLY A 44 -19.69 -6.35 -13.15
N TYR A 45 -18.44 -5.90 -13.11
CA TYR A 45 -17.30 -6.68 -13.59
C TYR A 45 -16.91 -7.70 -12.50
N ALA A 46 -17.71 -8.76 -12.38
CA ALA A 46 -17.41 -9.90 -11.51
C ALA A 46 -16.20 -10.68 -12.04
#